data_AF-E4Y4H8-F1
#
_entry.id   AF-E4Y4H8-F1
#
_cell.length_a   1.000
_cell.length_b   1.000
_cell.length_c   1.000
_cell.angle_alpha   90.00
_cell.angle_beta   90.00
_cell.angle_gamma   90.00
#
_symmetry.space_group_name_H-M   'P 1'
#
loop_
_entity.id
_entity.type
_entity.pdbx_description
1 polymer ?
#
loop_
_entity_poly.entity_id
_entity_poly.type
_entity_poly.pdbx_seq_one_letter_code
_entity_poly.pdbx_strand_id
1 'polypeptide(L)'
;MFRHEDLESVKSAAQGIARMMSTSSGDRFEAVEAKDYEPTRSILDWAYTETNFAFGLFLDDKNLPINPPQPVQQLKLISAIEDFTLKYLANRPVVKNDDSGGWRGIFDGPNIEVYRKIAYAEAPVDDLRFRLPMEKKNLSKISNSESNALVPLEIQSEDCLYLNIYRPANSTDQSLPVLVFNHGGGYGDFPPWQPTNWIENFPELIVVNFNYRLNSFGYLGLDIENEDSVHGNFGVHDQNKAIKWVYDNIHFFGGDKEQITLMGQSAGGQSVFTHAQWEKSSKMIKNYIMNSGPALLPPHGASKEDYFSFGRRFLLDTDCRDNSRVWTCLRGLSVEELKNATESVTVPDFWIDGLGALVEPFRPVSDRVVANYTYDGENIIFKSENSASAIFAGQTSEKPMLVGWNREDPLGWIAAIFPNGTEAEQAETVLSAAFGEEITNELLELFPLEQTGDNALTLSRIFSEYIFDCGNRYMLQNQSNLWLYQMEAPAHVAFNQTGFIGCDEGACHGVELYYLFGSFDRISQVFPDIPSDSPSQEALDLSREMQRAYLQYMKTGEMSWQKFNSSSELVARYQLGGIKTEGKLNSEVCEIFNKLENNQRYDRFIFDF
;
A
#
# COMPACT_ATOMS: atom_id res chain seq x y z
N MET A 1 34.29 -7.12 6.04
CA MET A 1 33.39 -7.33 4.89
C MET A 1 32.18 -6.47 5.15
N PHE A 2 32.08 -5.33 4.47
CA PHE A 2 30.89 -4.46 4.55
C PHE A 2 29.76 -5.09 3.74
N ARG A 3 28.52 -4.84 4.17
CA ARG A 3 27.31 -5.36 3.52
C ARG A 3 27.04 -4.55 2.26
N HIS A 4 26.43 -5.19 1.26
CA HIS A 4 26.11 -4.61 -0.04
C HIS A 4 25.32 -3.27 0.05
N GLU A 5 24.64 -3.08 1.17
CA GLU A 5 23.76 -1.96 1.55
C GLU A 5 24.49 -0.61 1.73
N ASP A 6 25.75 -0.63 2.16
CA ASP A 6 26.56 0.60 2.33
C ASP A 6 27.04 1.16 0.97
N LEU A 7 27.10 0.32 -0.08
CA LEU A 7 27.57 0.69 -1.42
C LEU A 7 26.57 1.56 -2.20
N GLU A 8 25.27 1.27 -2.10
CA GLU A 8 24.24 1.93 -2.93
C GLU A 8 23.93 3.36 -2.44
N SER A 9 24.03 3.60 -1.13
CA SER A 9 23.87 4.94 -0.52
C SER A 9 24.92 5.94 -1.02
N VAL A 10 26.13 5.44 -1.25
CA VAL A 10 27.26 6.24 -1.72
C VAL A 10 27.22 6.43 -3.25
N LYS A 11 26.72 5.44 -4.01
CA LYS A 11 26.43 5.62 -5.45
C LYS A 11 25.39 6.70 -5.69
N SER A 12 24.28 6.71 -4.94
CA SER A 12 23.27 7.77 -5.03
C SER A 12 23.84 9.15 -4.71
N ALA A 13 24.68 9.24 -3.67
CA ALA A 13 25.38 10.49 -3.32
C ALA A 13 26.34 10.95 -4.43
N ALA A 14 27.10 10.02 -5.03
CA ALA A 14 28.02 10.31 -6.13
C ALA A 14 27.28 10.75 -7.41
N GLN A 15 26.13 10.14 -7.72
CA GLN A 15 25.27 10.55 -8.84
C GLN A 15 24.65 11.94 -8.61
N GLY A 16 24.27 12.26 -7.37
CA GLY A 16 23.83 13.60 -6.98
C GLY A 16 24.92 14.67 -7.17
N ILE A 17 26.16 14.35 -6.78
CA ILE A 17 27.33 15.22 -6.98
C ILE A 17 27.62 15.43 -8.48
N ALA A 18 27.51 14.38 -9.30
CA ALA A 18 27.68 14.49 -10.75
C ALA A 18 26.64 15.42 -11.42
N ARG A 19 25.40 15.46 -10.89
CA ARG A 19 24.35 16.40 -11.34
C ARG A 19 24.56 17.83 -10.85
N MET A 20 25.17 18.03 -9.67
CA MET A 20 25.52 19.37 -9.17
C MET A 20 26.74 19.97 -9.88
N MET A 21 27.72 19.14 -10.24
CA MET A 21 28.91 19.60 -10.96
C MET A 21 28.64 19.95 -12.43
N SER A 22 27.55 19.47 -13.03
CA SER A 22 27.16 19.83 -14.40
C SER A 22 26.41 21.18 -14.50
N THR A 23 26.00 21.77 -13.37
CA THR A 23 25.14 22.96 -13.33
C THR A 23 25.78 24.21 -12.73
N SER A 24 26.99 24.13 -12.15
CA SER A 24 27.67 25.29 -11.57
C SER A 24 29.06 25.50 -12.18
N SER A 25 29.15 26.55 -13.01
CA SER A 25 30.42 27.14 -13.40
C SER A 25 30.80 28.22 -12.38
N GLY A 26 31.94 28.02 -11.71
CA GLY A 26 32.63 29.04 -10.93
C GLY A 26 32.16 29.19 -9.48
N ASP A 27 32.89 28.61 -8.53
CA ASP A 27 33.77 29.40 -7.64
C ASP A 27 34.57 28.51 -6.67
N ARG A 28 35.72 29.04 -6.25
CA ARG A 28 36.76 28.37 -5.46
C ARG A 28 36.41 28.37 -3.96
N PHE A 29 36.58 27.25 -3.28
CA PHE A 29 36.65 27.19 -1.81
C PHE A 29 38.09 26.88 -1.34
N GLU A 30 38.58 27.68 -0.40
CA GLU A 30 39.85 27.50 0.32
C GLU A 30 39.69 26.53 1.52
N ALA A 31 40.75 25.78 1.80
CA ALA A 31 40.78 24.69 2.77
C ALA A 31 40.95 25.17 4.23
N VAL A 32 40.29 24.48 5.17
CA VAL A 32 40.59 24.54 6.61
C VAL A 32 40.92 23.12 7.07
N GLU A 33 42.10 22.95 7.68
CA GLU A 33 42.56 21.67 8.25
C GLU A 33 41.82 21.32 9.55
N ALA A 34 41.32 20.09 9.66
CA ALA A 34 40.87 19.50 10.92
C ALA A 34 41.74 18.29 11.26
N LYS A 35 42.31 18.28 12.47
CA LYS A 35 43.06 17.16 13.05
C LYS A 35 42.18 16.34 13.99
N ASP A 36 42.50 15.05 14.00
CA ASP A 36 42.18 14.00 14.98
C ASP A 36 40.77 13.40 14.94
N TYR A 37 40.60 12.27 14.22
CA TYR A 37 39.74 11.12 14.57
C TYR A 37 40.06 9.92 13.64
N GLU A 38 40.55 8.79 14.18
CA GLU A 38 40.48 7.45 13.55
C GLU A 38 39.34 6.68 14.25
N PRO A 39 38.39 6.09 13.50
CA PRO A 39 38.65 4.90 12.68
C PRO A 39 38.04 5.03 11.28
N THR A 40 38.79 5.53 10.31
CA THR A 40 38.30 5.80 8.95
C THR A 40 39.06 5.04 7.86
N ARG A 41 40.15 4.34 8.19
CA ARG A 41 41.06 3.76 7.19
C ARG A 41 40.38 2.79 6.20
N SER A 42 39.35 2.03 6.61
CA SER A 42 38.65 1.10 5.72
C SER A 42 37.56 1.74 4.84
N ILE A 43 36.99 2.87 5.26
CA ILE A 43 35.97 3.62 4.48
C ILE A 43 36.66 4.44 3.39
N LEU A 44 37.82 5.00 3.72
CA LEU A 44 38.66 5.79 2.81
C LEU A 44 39.25 4.90 1.70
N ASP A 45 39.75 3.70 2.03
CA ASP A 45 40.26 2.74 1.03
C ASP A 45 39.17 2.24 0.07
N TRP A 46 37.92 2.13 0.53
CA TRP A 46 36.79 1.71 -0.31
C TRP A 46 36.24 2.85 -1.18
N ALA A 47 36.08 4.07 -0.63
CA ALA A 47 35.71 5.26 -1.40
C ALA A 47 36.74 5.54 -2.51
N TYR A 48 38.02 5.31 -2.24
CA TYR A 48 39.11 5.39 -3.22
C TYR A 48 38.96 4.36 -4.36
N THR A 49 38.50 3.15 -4.06
CA THR A 49 38.36 2.06 -5.04
C THR A 49 37.14 2.25 -5.95
N GLU A 50 35.99 2.63 -5.38
CA GLU A 50 34.75 2.85 -6.13
C GLU A 50 34.75 4.14 -6.94
N THR A 51 35.40 5.21 -6.45
CA THR A 51 35.54 6.45 -7.23
C THR A 51 36.39 6.21 -8.49
N ASN A 52 37.40 5.34 -8.41
CA ASN A 52 38.18 4.91 -9.58
C ASN A 52 37.38 3.99 -10.52
N PHE A 53 36.50 3.13 -9.99
CA PHE A 53 35.62 2.28 -10.79
C PHE A 53 34.52 3.07 -11.52
N ALA A 54 33.88 4.03 -10.82
CA ALA A 54 32.90 4.94 -11.41
C ALA A 54 33.51 5.87 -12.47
N PHE A 55 34.75 6.32 -12.28
CA PHE A 55 35.50 7.02 -13.33
C PHE A 55 35.79 6.10 -14.52
N GLY A 56 36.15 4.84 -14.28
CA GLY A 56 36.35 3.84 -15.34
C GLY A 56 35.10 3.62 -16.21
N LEU A 57 33.92 3.53 -15.60
CA LEU A 57 32.65 3.34 -16.31
C LEU A 57 32.15 4.61 -17.03
N PHE A 58 32.40 5.80 -16.47
CA PHE A 58 32.02 7.07 -17.12
C PHE A 58 32.90 7.38 -18.35
N LEU A 59 34.08 6.77 -18.44
CA LEU A 59 35.05 6.96 -19.53
C LEU A 59 34.83 6.01 -20.72
N ASP A 60 34.14 4.89 -20.54
CA ASP A 60 33.89 3.92 -21.62
C ASP A 60 32.68 4.31 -22.51
N ASP A 61 31.74 5.09 -21.99
CA ASP A 61 30.46 5.38 -22.69
C ASP A 61 30.53 6.62 -23.61
N LYS A 62 31.60 7.41 -23.54
CA LYS A 62 31.79 8.57 -24.43
C LYS A 62 33.24 8.61 -24.89
N ASN A 63 33.48 8.30 -26.16
CA ASN A 63 34.73 8.48 -26.92
C ASN A 63 35.22 9.96 -26.92
N LEU A 64 35.42 10.55 -25.75
CA LEU A 64 35.88 11.90 -25.51
C LEU A 64 37.34 11.83 -25.04
N PRO A 65 38.30 12.38 -25.79
CA PRO A 65 39.67 12.46 -25.33
C PRO A 65 39.76 13.57 -24.28
N ILE A 66 39.64 13.21 -23.00
CA ILE A 66 39.93 14.11 -21.88
C ILE A 66 41.03 13.44 -21.05
N ASN A 67 42.16 14.12 -20.89
CA ASN A 67 43.25 13.68 -20.03
C ASN A 67 42.70 13.33 -18.64
N PRO A 68 43.08 12.19 -18.04
CA PRO A 68 42.66 11.87 -16.67
C PRO A 68 43.00 13.05 -15.75
N PRO A 69 42.13 13.38 -14.77
CA PRO A 69 42.41 14.47 -13.85
C PRO A 69 43.80 14.26 -13.25
N GLN A 70 44.63 15.31 -13.22
CA GLN A 70 45.95 15.25 -12.58
C GLN A 70 45.77 14.67 -11.15
N PRO A 71 46.71 13.88 -10.60
CA PRO A 71 46.55 13.21 -9.29
C PRO A 71 46.04 14.13 -8.16
N VAL A 72 46.36 15.42 -8.23
CA VAL A 72 45.87 16.48 -7.33
C VAL A 72 44.36 16.72 -7.42
N GLN A 73 43.76 16.61 -8.60
CA GLN A 73 42.31 16.73 -8.82
C GLN A 73 41.55 15.52 -8.28
N GLN A 74 42.10 14.31 -8.41
CA GLN A 74 41.54 13.10 -7.79
C GLN A 74 41.55 13.19 -6.26
N LEU A 75 42.67 13.61 -5.66
CA LEU A 75 42.78 13.82 -4.21
C LEU A 75 41.81 14.90 -3.68
N LYS A 76 41.58 15.97 -4.45
CA LYS A 76 40.59 17.00 -4.11
C LYS A 76 39.15 16.47 -4.16
N LEU A 77 38.83 15.61 -5.14
CA LEU A 77 37.51 15.00 -5.24
C LEU A 77 37.25 14.03 -4.09
N ILE A 78 38.22 13.17 -3.76
CA ILE A 78 38.15 12.24 -2.63
C ILE A 78 37.96 13.02 -1.32
N SER A 79 38.78 14.04 -1.07
CA SER A 79 38.65 14.89 0.12
C SER A 79 37.29 15.62 0.18
N ALA A 80 36.74 16.04 -0.95
CA ALA A 80 35.42 16.66 -1.01
C ALA A 80 34.29 15.64 -0.72
N ILE A 81 34.40 14.40 -1.20
CA ILE A 81 33.44 13.32 -0.92
C ILE A 81 33.50 12.93 0.56
N GLU A 82 34.70 12.83 1.13
CA GLU A 82 34.91 12.55 2.56
C GLU A 82 34.32 13.65 3.44
N ASP A 83 34.64 14.91 3.16
CA ASP A 83 34.12 16.06 3.89
C ASP A 83 32.59 16.16 3.77
N PHE A 84 32.04 15.92 2.57
CA PHE A 84 30.59 15.84 2.35
C PHE A 84 29.96 14.69 3.15
N THR A 85 30.54 13.49 3.12
CA THR A 85 30.01 12.31 3.81
C THR A 85 30.04 12.52 5.33
N LEU A 86 31.13 13.07 5.87
CA LEU A 86 31.25 13.39 7.29
C LEU A 86 30.24 14.46 7.70
N LYS A 87 30.06 15.52 6.90
CA LYS A 87 29.04 16.56 7.14
C LYS A 87 27.63 16.00 7.04
N TYR A 88 27.33 15.15 6.06
CA TYR A 88 26.03 14.52 5.88
C TYR A 88 25.69 13.60 7.06
N LEU A 89 26.62 12.75 7.49
CA LEU A 89 26.44 11.85 8.64
C LEU A 89 26.31 12.63 9.95
N ALA A 90 27.08 13.70 10.13
CA ALA A 90 27.00 14.56 11.32
C ALA A 90 25.69 15.36 11.39
N ASN A 91 25.10 15.71 10.23
CA ASN A 91 23.91 16.55 10.14
C ASN A 91 22.61 15.76 9.91
N ARG A 92 22.59 14.43 10.12
CA ARG A 92 21.35 13.65 10.00
C ARG A 92 20.26 14.18 10.93
N PRO A 93 19.01 14.29 10.47
CA PRO A 93 17.92 14.82 11.29
C PRO A 93 17.62 13.88 12.46
N VAL A 94 17.43 14.44 13.65
CA VAL A 94 17.12 13.68 14.87
C VAL A 94 15.86 14.25 15.50
N VAL A 95 14.86 13.39 15.70
CA VAL A 95 13.67 13.67 16.52
C VAL A 95 13.88 13.00 17.87
N LYS A 96 13.70 13.74 18.95
CA LYS A 96 13.78 13.20 20.31
C LYS A 96 12.38 13.03 20.89
N ASN A 97 12.20 12.00 21.70
CA ASN A 97 11.00 11.84 22.52
C ASN A 97 11.27 12.34 23.95
N ASP A 98 10.25 12.26 24.81
CA ASP A 98 10.31 12.78 26.18
C ASP A 98 11.36 12.09 27.07
N ASP A 99 11.69 10.82 26.81
CA ASP A 99 12.58 10.00 27.64
C ASP A 99 14.07 10.10 27.26
N SER A 100 14.48 11.18 26.58
CA SER A 100 15.80 11.32 25.94
C SER A 100 16.14 10.25 24.90
N GLY A 101 15.13 9.48 24.52
CA GLY A 101 15.08 8.59 23.36
C GLY A 101 14.97 9.37 22.04
N GLY A 102 14.87 8.67 20.92
CA GLY A 102 14.55 9.33 19.65
C GLY A 102 14.79 8.49 18.41
N TRP A 103 14.67 9.16 17.26
CA TRP A 103 14.82 8.59 15.93
C TRP A 103 15.74 9.47 15.09
N ARG A 104 16.73 8.85 14.44
CA ARG A 104 17.66 9.51 13.51
C ARG A 104 17.25 9.19 12.08
N GLY A 105 16.74 10.17 11.37
CA GLY A 105 16.30 10.07 9.98
C GLY A 105 17.44 10.26 8.97
N ILE A 106 17.11 10.29 7.69
CA ILE A 106 17.96 10.66 6.56
C ILE A 106 17.28 11.77 5.76
N PHE A 107 18.03 12.45 4.89
CA PHE A 107 17.45 13.35 3.91
C PHE A 107 17.13 12.59 2.61
N ASP A 108 15.93 12.79 2.08
CA ASP A 108 15.54 12.41 0.72
C ASP A 108 15.42 13.69 -0.11
N GLY A 109 16.47 14.01 -0.87
CA GLY A 109 16.62 15.36 -1.42
C GLY A 109 16.85 16.44 -0.34
N PRO A 110 16.87 17.73 -0.71
CA PRO A 110 17.19 18.81 0.23
C PRO A 110 16.05 19.17 1.19
N ASN A 111 14.82 18.77 0.89
CA ASN A 111 13.61 19.31 1.52
C ASN A 111 12.79 18.27 2.28
N ILE A 112 13.21 17.01 2.33
CA ILE A 112 12.44 15.93 2.96
C ILE A 112 13.33 15.16 3.93
N GLU A 113 12.78 14.90 5.11
CA GLU A 113 13.37 14.03 6.11
C GLU A 113 12.57 12.73 6.17
N VAL A 114 13.28 11.60 6.17
CA VAL A 114 12.70 10.27 6.19
C VAL A 114 13.24 9.47 7.38
N TYR A 115 12.34 8.85 8.12
CA TYR A 115 12.66 7.96 9.24
C TYR A 115 12.12 6.58 8.90
N ARG A 116 13.01 5.65 8.55
CA ARG A 116 12.65 4.30 8.14
C ARG A 116 12.84 3.28 9.25
N LYS A 117 12.09 2.18 9.14
CA LYS A 117 12.13 1.03 10.05
C LYS A 117 12.00 1.40 11.53
N ILE A 118 11.05 2.27 11.85
CA ILE A 118 10.68 2.51 13.24
C ILE A 118 9.83 1.33 13.72
N ALA A 119 10.34 0.54 14.66
CA ALA A 119 9.60 -0.57 15.23
C ALA A 119 8.42 -0.04 16.07
N TYR A 120 7.20 -0.45 15.73
CA TYR A 120 6.00 -0.10 16.51
C TYR A 120 5.53 -1.25 17.43
N ALA A 121 6.10 -2.45 17.27
CA ALA A 121 5.83 -3.62 18.08
C ALA A 121 7.09 -4.50 18.24
N GLU A 122 7.03 -5.50 19.12
CA GLU A 122 8.03 -6.58 19.11
C GLU A 122 7.96 -7.39 17.81
N ALA A 123 9.11 -7.91 17.38
CA ALA A 123 9.17 -8.79 16.21
C ALA A 123 8.30 -10.04 16.46
N PRO A 124 7.36 -10.40 15.57
CA PRO A 124 6.44 -11.52 15.75
C PRO A 124 7.10 -12.87 15.40
N VAL A 125 8.28 -13.11 15.96
CA VAL A 125 9.10 -14.31 15.75
C VAL A 125 8.99 -15.27 16.94
N ASP A 126 9.44 -16.50 16.76
CA ASP A 126 9.49 -17.52 17.82
C ASP A 126 8.13 -17.68 18.53
N ASP A 127 8.09 -17.54 19.86
CA ASP A 127 6.88 -17.62 20.68
C ASP A 127 5.86 -16.49 20.38
N LEU A 128 6.27 -15.42 19.68
CA LEU A 128 5.40 -14.32 19.25
C LEU A 128 4.76 -14.54 17.88
N ARG A 129 5.16 -15.58 17.14
CA ARG A 129 4.49 -15.96 15.90
C ARG A 129 3.04 -16.39 16.20
N PHE A 130 2.10 -15.93 15.38
CA PHE A 130 0.65 -16.14 15.60
C PHE A 130 0.16 -15.66 16.98
N ARG A 131 0.75 -14.58 17.51
CA ARG A 131 0.28 -13.83 18.69
C ARG A 131 -0.12 -12.43 18.28
N LEU A 132 -0.85 -11.73 19.15
CA LEU A 132 -1.13 -10.31 18.99
C LEU A 132 0.16 -9.47 19.11
N PRO A 133 0.26 -8.32 18.39
CA PRO A 133 1.45 -7.48 18.43
C PRO A 133 1.68 -6.91 19.83
N MET A 134 2.83 -7.25 20.42
CA MET A 134 3.20 -6.77 21.76
C MET A 134 3.87 -5.39 21.73
N GLU A 135 3.73 -4.65 22.83
CA GLU A 135 4.50 -3.42 23.05
C GLU A 135 6.00 -3.67 23.01
N LYS A 136 6.75 -2.73 22.42
CA LYS A 136 8.22 -2.78 22.38
C LYS A 136 8.78 -2.56 23.79
N LYS A 137 9.51 -3.54 24.34
CA LYS A 137 10.01 -3.52 25.73
C LYS A 137 11.33 -2.77 25.91
N ASN A 138 12.03 -2.42 24.83
CA ASN A 138 13.31 -1.71 24.86
C ASN A 138 13.38 -0.66 23.74
N LEU A 139 13.07 0.60 24.07
CA LEU A 139 13.33 1.72 23.17
C LEU A 139 14.81 2.10 23.30
N SER A 140 15.59 1.96 22.23
CA SER A 140 16.98 2.41 22.20
C SER A 140 17.05 3.92 22.43
N LYS A 141 18.18 4.41 22.99
CA LYS A 141 18.35 5.86 23.23
C LYS A 141 18.18 6.70 21.97
N ILE A 142 18.57 6.19 20.78
CA ILE A 142 18.19 6.73 19.47
C ILE A 142 18.19 5.57 18.47
N SER A 143 17.08 5.32 17.78
CA SER A 143 17.02 4.36 16.67
C SER A 143 17.51 5.00 15.37
N ASN A 144 18.34 4.29 14.60
CA ASN A 144 18.83 4.76 13.30
C ASN A 144 17.87 4.33 12.19
N SER A 145 17.45 5.27 11.34
CA SER A 145 16.85 4.93 10.05
C SER A 145 17.87 4.20 9.18
N GLU A 146 17.44 3.10 8.57
CA GLU A 146 18.17 2.45 7.49
C GLU A 146 18.23 3.36 6.25
N SER A 147 19.32 3.23 5.49
CA SER A 147 19.63 4.08 4.33
C SER A 147 18.88 3.65 3.06
N ASN A 148 18.51 2.37 2.94
CA ASN A 148 17.87 1.86 1.73
C ASN A 148 16.39 2.28 1.65
N ALA A 149 15.99 2.81 0.49
CA ALA A 149 14.63 3.26 0.20
C ALA A 149 13.70 2.14 -0.23
N LEU A 150 14.30 1.03 -0.64
CA LEU A 150 13.66 -0.17 -1.09
C LEU A 150 14.38 -1.27 -0.33
N VAL A 151 13.70 -1.93 0.61
CA VAL A 151 14.16 -3.26 1.00
C VAL A 151 13.98 -4.09 -0.27
N PRO A 152 15.03 -4.73 -0.81
CA PRO A 152 14.86 -5.64 -1.93
C PRO A 152 13.75 -6.63 -1.57
N LEU A 153 12.83 -6.91 -2.51
CA LEU A 153 11.79 -7.94 -2.33
C LEU A 153 12.36 -9.30 -1.85
N GLU A 154 13.67 -9.51 -2.08
CA GLU A 154 14.45 -10.67 -1.66
C GLU A 154 14.76 -10.77 -0.15
N ILE A 155 14.58 -9.71 0.65
CA ILE A 155 14.81 -9.76 2.12
C ILE A 155 13.47 -9.77 2.85
N GLN A 156 12.72 -10.87 2.70
CA GLN A 156 11.52 -11.12 3.49
C GLN A 156 11.89 -11.67 4.87
N SER A 157 11.30 -11.11 5.93
CA SER A 157 11.52 -11.49 7.31
C SER A 157 10.21 -11.43 8.10
N GLU A 158 10.05 -12.31 9.09
CA GLU A 158 8.97 -12.21 10.08
C GLU A 158 9.16 -11.00 11.00
N ASP A 159 10.40 -10.57 11.22
CA ASP A 159 10.68 -9.28 11.84
C ASP A 159 10.35 -8.16 10.84
N CYS A 160 9.08 -7.77 10.81
CA CYS A 160 8.54 -6.85 9.82
C CYS A 160 7.66 -5.72 10.38
N LEU A 161 7.38 -5.67 11.69
CA LEU A 161 6.44 -4.71 12.30
C LEU A 161 7.06 -3.31 12.49
N TYR A 162 7.26 -2.66 11.35
CA TYR A 162 7.92 -1.38 11.20
C TYR A 162 7.04 -0.36 10.48
N LEU A 163 7.27 0.92 10.76
CA LEU A 163 6.71 2.04 10.02
C LEU A 163 7.81 2.99 9.53
N ASN A 164 7.47 3.77 8.51
CA ASN A 164 8.32 4.84 8.01
C ASN A 164 7.55 6.17 8.03
N ILE A 165 8.25 7.25 8.37
CA ILE A 165 7.71 8.61 8.42
C ILE A 165 8.45 9.47 7.39
N TYR A 166 7.69 10.16 6.57
CA TYR A 166 8.18 11.13 5.58
C TYR A 166 7.60 12.49 5.92
N ARG A 167 8.46 13.50 6.03
CA ARG A 167 8.04 14.87 6.39
C ARG A 167 8.88 15.94 5.68
N PRO A 168 8.36 17.17 5.55
CA PRO A 168 9.17 18.31 5.12
C PRO A 168 10.34 18.54 6.09
N ALA A 169 11.50 18.91 5.58
CA ALA A 169 12.67 19.22 6.40
C ALA A 169 12.39 20.41 7.32
N ASN A 170 12.96 20.39 8.54
CA ASN A 170 12.79 21.43 9.56
C ASN A 170 11.33 21.71 9.97
N SER A 171 10.46 20.68 9.95
CA SER A 171 9.03 20.80 10.31
C SER A 171 8.69 20.39 11.75
N THR A 172 9.66 20.15 12.63
CA THR A 172 9.42 19.67 14.02
C THR A 172 8.49 20.57 14.84
N ASP A 173 8.51 21.88 14.60
CA ASP A 173 7.75 22.86 15.36
C ASP A 173 6.39 23.17 14.73
N GLN A 174 6.00 22.42 13.70
CA GLN A 174 4.72 22.57 13.01
C GLN A 174 3.66 21.63 13.59
N SER A 175 2.41 21.81 13.14
CA SER A 175 1.26 20.97 13.50
C SER A 175 0.57 20.55 12.21
N LEU A 176 1.23 19.66 11.47
CA LEU A 176 0.83 19.25 10.12
C LEU A 176 -0.21 18.13 10.13
N PRO A 177 -1.16 18.10 9.18
CA PRO A 177 -2.02 16.95 8.98
C PRO A 177 -1.19 15.70 8.65
N VAL A 178 -1.66 14.54 9.11
CA VAL A 178 -0.93 13.27 9.03
C VAL A 178 -1.72 12.28 8.19
N LEU A 179 -1.13 11.79 7.10
CA LEU A 179 -1.66 10.68 6.32
C LEU A 179 -1.03 9.38 6.84
N VAL A 180 -1.84 8.47 7.35
CA VAL A 180 -1.43 7.10 7.63
C VAL A 180 -1.89 6.24 6.46
N PHE A 181 -0.94 5.70 5.70
CA PHE A 181 -1.21 4.89 4.52
C PHE A 181 -1.08 3.40 4.82
N ASN A 182 -2.20 2.69 4.68
CA ASN A 182 -2.29 1.24 4.75
C ASN A 182 -2.26 0.65 3.33
N HIS A 183 -1.22 -0.11 3.02
CA HIS A 183 -0.99 -0.60 1.66
C HIS A 183 -2.00 -1.69 1.25
N GLY A 184 -2.15 -1.88 -0.06
CA GLY A 184 -2.93 -2.97 -0.65
C GLY A 184 -2.11 -4.26 -0.77
N GLY A 185 -2.40 -5.05 -1.82
CA GLY A 185 -1.70 -6.33 -2.08
C GLY A 185 -2.47 -7.56 -1.60
N GLY A 186 -3.81 -7.49 -1.57
CA GLY A 186 -4.64 -8.66 -1.25
C GLY A 186 -4.49 -9.24 0.16
N TYR A 187 -3.73 -8.60 1.06
CA TYR A 187 -3.22 -9.19 2.30
C TYR A 187 -2.10 -10.23 2.12
N GLY A 188 -1.63 -10.50 0.90
CA GLY A 188 -0.56 -11.45 0.59
C GLY A 188 0.73 -10.83 0.03
N ASP A 189 0.69 -9.55 -0.36
CA ASP A 189 1.78 -8.83 -1.02
C ASP A 189 2.02 -7.42 -0.43
N PHE A 190 3.19 -6.84 -0.71
CA PHE A 190 3.62 -5.51 -0.26
C PHE A 190 4.05 -4.64 -1.45
N PRO A 191 3.13 -3.87 -2.08
CA PRO A 191 3.52 -2.90 -3.10
C PRO A 191 4.18 -1.67 -2.44
N PRO A 192 5.46 -1.36 -2.73
CA PRO A 192 6.15 -0.25 -2.08
C PRO A 192 5.75 1.10 -2.69
N TRP A 193 5.16 1.98 -1.88
CA TRP A 193 4.79 3.34 -2.28
C TRP A 193 5.63 4.40 -1.56
N GLN A 194 6.16 5.37 -2.31
CA GLN A 194 6.98 6.45 -1.78
C GLN A 194 6.29 7.81 -1.93
N PRO A 195 6.01 8.52 -0.84
CA PRO A 195 5.25 9.78 -0.88
C PRO A 195 6.10 11.03 -1.19
N THR A 196 7.39 10.86 -1.51
CA THR A 196 8.35 11.96 -1.67
C THR A 196 7.82 13.07 -2.58
N ASN A 197 7.34 12.73 -3.78
CA ASN A 197 6.84 13.73 -4.74
C ASN A 197 5.60 14.49 -4.23
N TRP A 198 4.74 13.85 -3.44
CA TRP A 198 3.59 14.56 -2.84
C TRP A 198 4.08 15.58 -1.80
N ILE A 199 5.02 15.21 -0.94
CA ILE A 199 5.58 16.11 0.07
C ILE A 199 6.38 17.25 -0.59
N GLU A 200 7.11 17.00 -1.67
CA GLU A 200 7.81 18.04 -2.43
C GLU A 200 6.82 19.05 -3.03
N ASN A 201 5.73 18.58 -3.63
CA ASN A 201 4.70 19.43 -4.22
C ASN A 201 3.91 20.22 -3.16
N PHE A 202 3.70 19.61 -1.97
CA PHE A 202 2.88 20.16 -0.89
C PHE A 202 3.56 19.93 0.48
N PRO A 203 4.49 20.80 0.90
CA PRO A 203 5.26 20.66 2.13
C PRO A 203 4.46 21.06 3.39
N GLU A 204 3.22 20.57 3.48
CA GLU A 204 2.25 20.83 4.54
C GLU A 204 1.61 19.52 5.03
N LEU A 205 2.32 18.40 4.85
CA LEU A 205 1.81 17.04 5.05
C LEU A 205 2.92 16.15 5.63
N ILE A 206 2.56 15.32 6.60
CA ILE A 206 3.37 14.17 7.01
C ILE A 206 2.71 12.89 6.50
N VAL A 207 3.49 12.00 5.90
CA VAL A 207 3.01 10.69 5.47
C VAL A 207 3.70 9.59 6.27
N VAL A 208 2.91 8.69 6.83
CA VAL A 208 3.36 7.48 7.51
C VAL A 208 2.88 6.28 6.72
N ASN A 209 3.79 5.42 6.28
CA ASN A 209 3.43 4.08 5.78
C ASN A 209 3.97 3.03 6.76
N PHE A 210 3.37 1.86 6.79
CA PHE A 210 3.76 0.82 7.73
C PHE A 210 3.52 -0.57 7.14
N ASN A 211 4.29 -1.52 7.63
CA ASN A 211 4.14 -2.93 7.32
C ASN A 211 3.21 -3.57 8.34
N TYR A 212 2.46 -4.59 7.94
CA TYR A 212 1.71 -5.49 8.82
C TYR A 212 1.93 -6.94 8.36
N ARG A 213 1.68 -7.94 9.21
CA ARG A 213 1.83 -9.34 8.79
C ARG A 213 0.85 -9.68 7.67
N LEU A 214 1.33 -10.46 6.70
CA LEU A 214 0.61 -10.86 5.49
C LEU A 214 0.39 -12.37 5.43
N ASN A 215 -0.45 -12.83 4.51
CA ASN A 215 -0.72 -14.23 4.20
C ASN A 215 -1.12 -15.02 5.47
N SER A 216 -0.75 -16.29 5.56
CA SER A 216 -0.99 -17.10 6.77
C SER A 216 -0.37 -16.49 8.04
N PHE A 217 0.76 -15.78 7.95
CA PHE A 217 1.40 -15.13 9.10
C PHE A 217 0.51 -14.05 9.74
N GLY A 218 -0.25 -13.31 8.93
CA GLY A 218 -1.15 -12.24 9.38
C GLY A 218 -2.60 -12.67 9.55
N TYR A 219 -3.06 -13.63 8.76
CA TYR A 219 -4.47 -13.88 8.54
C TYR A 219 -4.86 -15.36 8.58
N LEU A 220 -3.99 -16.24 9.10
CA LEU A 220 -4.40 -17.61 9.44
C LEU A 220 -5.50 -17.55 10.49
N GLY A 221 -6.72 -17.91 10.07
CA GLY A 221 -7.87 -18.12 10.94
C GLY A 221 -8.03 -19.60 11.25
N LEU A 222 -8.17 -19.97 12.52
CA LEU A 222 -8.53 -21.32 12.96
C LEU A 222 -9.76 -21.27 13.86
N ASP A 223 -10.60 -22.30 13.85
CA ASP A 223 -11.68 -22.47 14.84
C ASP A 223 -11.15 -22.96 16.21
N ILE A 224 -9.97 -22.48 16.61
CA ILE A 224 -9.25 -22.84 17.82
C ILE A 224 -8.56 -21.57 18.32
N GLU A 225 -8.88 -21.11 19.54
CA GLU A 225 -8.22 -19.95 20.14
C GLU A 225 -6.73 -20.21 20.39
N ASN A 226 -5.91 -19.17 20.20
CA ASN A 226 -4.57 -19.12 20.76
C ASN A 226 -4.61 -18.63 22.22
N GLU A 227 -3.45 -18.46 22.84
CA GLU A 227 -3.34 -18.03 24.25
C GLU A 227 -3.64 -16.53 24.46
N ASP A 228 -3.87 -15.77 23.38
CA ASP A 228 -4.40 -14.39 23.43
C ASP A 228 -5.92 -14.38 23.31
N SER A 229 -6.56 -15.57 23.30
CA SER A 229 -8.00 -15.75 23.07
C SER A 229 -8.46 -15.16 21.73
N VAL A 230 -7.65 -15.32 20.68
CA VAL A 230 -8.02 -14.94 19.31
C VAL A 230 -7.88 -16.12 18.35
N HIS A 231 -8.67 -16.05 17.28
CA HIS A 231 -8.74 -17.08 16.23
C HIS A 231 -7.87 -16.76 15.00
N GLY A 232 -7.38 -15.51 14.88
CA GLY A 232 -6.66 -15.02 13.70
C GLY A 232 -6.56 -13.49 13.74
N ASN A 233 -6.70 -12.84 12.56
CA ASN A 233 -6.70 -11.37 12.42
C ASN A 233 -5.44 -10.66 12.93
N PHE A 234 -4.32 -11.37 13.05
CA PHE A 234 -3.06 -10.83 13.55
C PHE A 234 -2.61 -9.56 12.80
N GLY A 235 -2.74 -9.56 11.47
CA GLY A 235 -2.43 -8.41 10.61
C GLY A 235 -3.33 -7.19 10.86
N VAL A 236 -4.62 -7.39 11.16
CA VAL A 236 -5.53 -6.28 11.53
C VAL A 236 -5.12 -5.65 12.87
N HIS A 237 -4.68 -6.47 13.82
CA HIS A 237 -4.16 -5.99 15.08
C HIS A 237 -2.81 -5.27 14.92
N ASP A 238 -1.95 -5.72 14.00
CA ASP A 238 -0.71 -5.02 13.65
C ASP A 238 -1.01 -3.62 13.11
N GLN A 239 -1.98 -3.49 12.19
CA GLN A 239 -2.43 -2.20 11.67
C GLN A 239 -2.92 -1.27 12.78
N ASN A 240 -3.75 -1.76 13.71
CA ASN A 240 -4.19 -0.95 14.85
C ASN A 240 -3.04 -0.53 15.76
N LYS A 241 -2.07 -1.42 16.00
CA LYS A 241 -0.89 -1.11 16.79
C LYS A 241 -0.05 -0.01 16.14
N ALA A 242 0.13 -0.05 14.82
CA ALA A 242 0.81 0.99 14.07
C ALA A 242 0.05 2.33 14.15
N ILE A 243 -1.29 2.32 13.95
CA ILE A 243 -2.13 3.52 14.07
C ILE A 243 -2.01 4.12 15.48
N LYS A 244 -2.07 3.29 16.51
CA LYS A 244 -1.89 3.71 17.91
C LYS A 244 -0.51 4.33 18.12
N TRP A 245 0.54 3.70 17.60
CA TRP A 245 1.89 4.24 17.70
C TRP A 245 1.96 5.64 17.07
N VAL A 246 1.36 5.83 15.88
CA VAL A 246 1.31 7.15 15.22
C VAL A 246 0.57 8.15 16.10
N TYR A 247 -0.62 7.82 16.59
CA TYR A 247 -1.39 8.70 17.47
C TYR A 247 -0.59 9.15 18.70
N ASP A 248 0.16 8.23 19.31
CA ASP A 248 0.94 8.51 20.51
C ASP A 248 2.23 9.30 20.23
N ASN A 249 2.83 9.20 19.03
CA ASN A 249 4.20 9.69 18.78
C ASN A 249 4.33 10.77 17.70
N ILE A 250 3.34 10.96 16.81
CA ILE A 250 3.53 11.78 15.60
C ILE A 250 3.78 13.27 15.89
N HIS A 251 3.37 13.73 17.07
CA HIS A 251 3.61 15.10 17.53
C HIS A 251 5.10 15.43 17.71
N PHE A 252 5.96 14.45 18.04
CA PHE A 252 7.42 14.64 18.06
C PHE A 252 7.98 14.95 16.66
N PHE A 253 7.27 14.51 15.62
CA PHE A 253 7.65 14.70 14.22
C PHE A 253 7.05 15.98 13.59
N GLY A 254 6.31 16.80 14.35
CA GLY A 254 5.62 17.98 13.84
C GLY A 254 4.22 17.70 13.28
N GLY A 255 3.66 16.51 13.57
CA GLY A 255 2.32 16.12 13.14
C GLY A 255 1.26 16.41 14.18
N ASP A 256 0.06 16.77 13.73
CA ASP A 256 -1.11 16.93 14.57
C ASP A 256 -1.82 15.58 14.74
N LYS A 257 -1.77 15.01 15.96
CA LYS A 257 -2.43 13.73 16.28
C LYS A 257 -3.95 13.79 16.16
N GLU A 258 -4.55 14.98 16.20
CA GLU A 258 -5.99 15.19 16.02
C GLU A 258 -6.36 15.37 14.53
N GLN A 259 -5.38 15.39 13.61
CA GLN A 259 -5.57 15.50 12.16
C GLN A 259 -5.03 14.27 11.42
N ILE A 260 -5.17 13.09 12.03
CA ILE A 260 -4.81 11.82 11.39
C ILE A 260 -5.89 11.42 10.40
N THR A 261 -5.50 11.19 9.14
CA THR A 261 -6.34 10.60 8.10
C THR A 261 -5.81 9.21 7.78
N LEU A 262 -6.66 8.18 7.89
CA LEU A 262 -6.32 6.82 7.46
C LEU A 262 -6.71 6.66 6.00
N MET A 263 -5.73 6.35 5.15
CA MET A 263 -5.93 6.06 3.73
C MET A 263 -5.48 4.64 3.44
N GLY A 264 -6.19 3.95 2.55
CA GLY A 264 -5.72 2.67 2.04
C GLY A 264 -6.27 2.37 0.67
N GLN A 265 -5.62 1.41 0.00
CA GLN A 265 -5.98 0.97 -1.34
C GLN A 265 -6.22 -0.53 -1.38
N SER A 266 -7.20 -1.02 -2.14
CA SER A 266 -7.49 -2.47 -2.24
C SER A 266 -7.80 -3.10 -0.87
N ALA A 267 -7.10 -4.17 -0.48
CA ALA A 267 -7.08 -4.74 0.87
C ALA A 267 -6.81 -3.69 1.98
N GLY A 268 -5.95 -2.70 1.72
CA GLY A 268 -5.75 -1.56 2.62
C GLY A 268 -6.98 -0.66 2.71
N GLY A 269 -7.75 -0.52 1.62
CA GLY A 269 -9.04 0.15 1.59
C GLY A 269 -10.11 -0.58 2.40
N GLN A 270 -10.18 -1.92 2.28
CA GLN A 270 -11.02 -2.74 3.17
C GLN A 270 -10.60 -2.63 4.64
N SER A 271 -9.30 -2.53 4.90
CA SER A 271 -8.76 -2.29 6.24
C SER A 271 -9.16 -0.92 6.78
N VAL A 272 -9.20 0.12 5.94
CA VAL A 272 -9.75 1.45 6.30
C VAL A 272 -11.20 1.33 6.74
N PHE A 273 -12.02 0.60 5.97
CA PHE A 273 -13.40 0.35 6.34
C PHE A 273 -13.51 -0.39 7.68
N THR A 274 -12.69 -1.42 7.89
CA THR A 274 -12.59 -2.17 9.16
C THR A 274 -12.26 -1.23 10.33
N HIS A 275 -11.25 -0.39 10.19
CA HIS A 275 -10.82 0.54 11.23
C HIS A 275 -11.81 1.67 11.51
N ALA A 276 -12.61 2.06 10.51
CA ALA A 276 -13.69 3.03 10.70
C ALA A 276 -14.79 2.48 11.62
N GLN A 277 -15.03 1.17 11.59
CA GLN A 277 -16.02 0.49 12.44
C GLN A 277 -15.47 0.06 13.80
N TRP A 278 -14.16 -0.09 13.90
CA TRP A 278 -13.53 -0.52 15.14
C TRP A 278 -13.30 0.66 16.08
N GLU A 279 -14.03 0.67 17.20
CA GLU A 279 -14.04 1.75 18.19
C GLU A 279 -12.63 2.18 18.68
N LYS A 280 -11.69 1.24 18.82
CA LYS A 280 -10.33 1.55 19.28
C LYS A 280 -9.57 2.40 18.27
N SER A 281 -9.56 2.01 17.00
CA SER A 281 -8.91 2.81 15.94
C SER A 281 -9.69 4.07 15.64
N SER A 282 -11.02 4.01 15.65
CA SER A 282 -11.84 5.14 15.22
C SER A 282 -11.69 6.35 16.13
N LYS A 283 -11.40 6.17 17.43
CA LYS A 283 -11.07 7.27 18.35
C LYS A 283 -9.79 8.04 17.98
N MET A 284 -8.85 7.41 17.27
CA MET A 284 -7.55 7.98 16.91
C MET A 284 -7.49 8.59 15.50
N ILE A 285 -8.53 8.37 14.68
CA ILE A 285 -8.55 8.78 13.27
C ILE A 285 -9.62 9.84 13.05
N LYS A 286 -9.29 10.94 12.36
CA LYS A 286 -10.21 12.03 12.06
C LYS A 286 -11.00 11.79 10.77
N ASN A 287 -10.31 11.43 9.68
CA ASN A 287 -10.91 11.22 8.35
C ASN A 287 -10.48 9.87 7.75
N TYR A 288 -11.27 9.36 6.82
CA TYR A 288 -10.98 8.12 6.11
C TYR A 288 -10.93 8.33 4.59
N ILE A 289 -10.03 7.62 3.91
CA ILE A 289 -9.93 7.57 2.45
C ILE A 289 -9.82 6.10 2.02
N MET A 290 -10.79 5.63 1.24
CA MET A 290 -10.86 4.26 0.74
C MET A 290 -10.76 4.26 -0.79
N ASN A 291 -9.57 3.96 -1.31
CA ASN A 291 -9.33 3.86 -2.75
C ASN A 291 -9.47 2.40 -3.19
N SER A 292 -10.34 2.10 -4.16
CA SER A 292 -10.62 0.76 -4.69
C SER A 292 -10.73 -0.31 -3.59
N GLY A 293 -11.35 0.02 -2.46
CA GLY A 293 -11.57 -0.92 -1.35
C GLY A 293 -12.93 -1.59 -1.54
N PRO A 294 -13.00 -2.88 -1.95
CA PRO A 294 -14.27 -3.53 -2.22
C PRO A 294 -14.96 -3.90 -0.91
N ALA A 295 -15.65 -2.94 -0.31
CA ALA A 295 -16.23 -3.09 1.02
C ALA A 295 -17.49 -3.98 1.05
N LEU A 296 -18.02 -4.40 -0.11
CA LEU A 296 -19.06 -5.45 -0.22
C LEU A 296 -18.52 -6.85 -0.50
N LEU A 297 -17.26 -7.03 -0.90
CA LEU A 297 -16.70 -8.38 -0.95
C LEU A 297 -16.54 -8.85 0.49
N PRO A 298 -17.31 -9.87 0.94
CA PRO A 298 -17.30 -10.27 2.33
C PRO A 298 -15.90 -10.75 2.71
N PRO A 299 -15.30 -10.34 3.85
CA PRO A 299 -14.23 -11.13 4.46
C PRO A 299 -14.78 -12.54 4.65
N HIS A 300 -14.21 -13.55 3.98
CA HIS A 300 -14.61 -14.98 3.91
C HIS A 300 -16.12 -15.32 3.88
N GLY A 301 -16.48 -16.57 3.56
CA GLY A 301 -17.82 -16.95 3.08
C GLY A 301 -19.02 -16.65 4.00
N ALA A 302 -20.22 -17.07 3.59
CA ALA A 302 -21.46 -16.83 4.32
C ALA A 302 -21.53 -17.52 5.71
N SER A 303 -20.64 -18.48 5.97
CA SER A 303 -20.71 -19.35 7.13
C SER A 303 -19.37 -19.60 7.82
N LYS A 304 -19.41 -19.89 9.13
CA LYS A 304 -18.26 -20.31 9.95
C LYS A 304 -17.40 -21.39 9.31
N GLU A 305 -18.05 -22.33 8.64
CA GLU A 305 -17.38 -23.46 8.04
C GLU A 305 -16.51 -23.00 6.86
N ASP A 306 -17.02 -22.07 6.05
CA ASP A 306 -16.29 -21.48 4.90
C ASP A 306 -15.14 -20.59 5.36
N TYR A 307 -15.32 -19.86 6.48
CA TYR A 307 -14.26 -19.03 7.07
C TYR A 307 -12.99 -19.78 7.42
N PHE A 308 -13.14 -20.98 7.99
CA PHE A 308 -12.02 -21.75 8.52
C PHE A 308 -11.56 -22.88 7.58
N SER A 309 -12.13 -23.01 6.38
CA SER A 309 -11.78 -24.06 5.42
C SER A 309 -10.31 -23.97 4.99
N PHE A 310 -9.83 -22.77 4.66
CA PHE A 310 -8.43 -22.53 4.31
C PHE A 310 -7.49 -22.79 5.47
N GLY A 311 -7.88 -22.41 6.69
CA GLY A 311 -7.15 -22.75 7.91
C GLY A 311 -7.01 -24.27 8.11
N ARG A 312 -8.10 -25.02 7.91
CA ARG A 312 -8.06 -26.50 7.98
C ARG A 312 -7.17 -27.09 6.90
N ARG A 313 -7.20 -26.58 5.67
CA ARG A 313 -6.32 -27.01 4.60
C ARG A 313 -4.85 -26.76 4.95
N PHE A 314 -4.54 -25.59 5.47
CA PHE A 314 -3.22 -25.22 5.96
C PHE A 314 -2.72 -26.17 7.07
N LEU A 315 -3.58 -26.60 7.99
CA LEU A 315 -3.23 -27.60 9.01
C LEU A 315 -2.98 -29.00 8.45
N LEU A 316 -3.60 -29.37 7.32
CA LEU A 316 -3.31 -30.63 6.64
C LEU A 316 -1.91 -30.64 6.05
N ASP A 317 -1.51 -29.53 5.44
CA ASP A 317 -0.23 -29.38 4.73
C ASP A 317 0.96 -29.19 5.72
N THR A 318 0.71 -28.63 6.90
CA THR A 318 1.71 -28.48 7.98
C THR A 318 1.80 -29.66 8.96
N ASP A 319 0.88 -30.63 8.85
CA ASP A 319 0.70 -31.75 9.81
C ASP A 319 0.42 -31.33 11.28
N CYS A 320 0.13 -30.06 11.53
CA CYS A 320 -0.24 -29.54 12.85
C CYS A 320 -1.72 -29.82 13.19
N ARG A 321 -2.07 -31.09 13.37
CA ARG A 321 -3.47 -31.55 13.47
C ARG A 321 -4.00 -31.76 14.88
N ASP A 322 -3.15 -31.66 15.90
CA ASP A 322 -3.56 -31.79 17.30
C ASP A 322 -4.08 -30.45 17.84
N ASN A 323 -5.40 -30.30 17.93
CA ASN A 323 -6.04 -29.08 18.41
C ASN A 323 -5.49 -28.57 19.75
N SER A 324 -5.07 -29.47 20.65
CA SER A 324 -4.56 -29.08 21.98
C SER A 324 -3.17 -28.44 21.93
N ARG A 325 -2.46 -28.58 20.81
CA ARG A 325 -1.08 -28.11 20.61
C ARG A 325 -0.88 -27.40 19.26
N VAL A 326 -1.95 -27.08 18.55
CA VAL A 326 -1.88 -26.59 17.16
C VAL A 326 -0.99 -25.36 17.04
N TRP A 327 -1.19 -24.35 17.89
CA TRP A 327 -0.39 -23.13 17.86
C TRP A 327 1.07 -23.37 18.23
N THR A 328 1.34 -24.22 19.23
CA THR A 328 2.71 -24.63 19.58
C THR A 328 3.40 -25.37 18.43
N CYS A 329 2.67 -26.25 17.74
CA CYS A 329 3.17 -26.95 16.56
C CYS A 329 3.54 -25.96 15.45
N LEU A 330 2.61 -25.06 15.11
CA LEU A 330 2.81 -24.05 14.05
C LEU A 330 3.99 -23.10 14.34
N ARG A 331 4.23 -22.75 15.62
CA ARG A 331 5.40 -21.96 16.02
C ARG A 331 6.71 -22.74 15.93
N GLY A 332 6.66 -24.07 16.04
CA GLY A 332 7.82 -24.94 15.91
C GLY A 332 8.29 -25.17 14.46
N LEU A 333 7.49 -24.78 13.47
CA LEU A 333 7.84 -24.91 12.04
C LEU A 333 8.83 -23.84 11.59
N SER A 334 9.58 -24.14 10.55
CA SER A 334 10.39 -23.14 9.84
C SER A 334 9.51 -22.19 9.02
N VAL A 335 10.06 -21.02 8.67
CA VAL A 335 9.39 -20.06 7.77
C VAL A 335 9.11 -20.70 6.40
N GLU A 336 10.01 -21.53 5.90
CA GLU A 336 9.87 -22.20 4.61
C GLU A 336 8.71 -23.21 4.61
N GLU A 337 8.55 -24.00 5.68
CA GLU A 337 7.41 -24.91 5.82
C GLU A 337 6.07 -24.17 5.83
N LEU A 338 5.99 -23.04 6.55
CA LEU A 338 4.79 -22.21 6.60
C LEU A 338 4.49 -21.54 5.26
N LYS A 339 5.53 -21.08 4.53
CA LYS A 339 5.39 -20.51 3.18
C LYS A 339 4.88 -21.56 2.20
N ASN A 340 5.47 -22.74 2.18
CA ASN A 340 5.04 -23.83 1.30
C ASN A 340 3.57 -24.22 1.56
N ALA A 341 3.15 -24.26 2.84
CA ALA A 341 1.75 -24.52 3.20
C ALA A 341 0.80 -23.36 2.84
N THR A 342 1.32 -22.12 2.79
CA THR A 342 0.54 -20.95 2.34
C THR A 342 0.30 -21.05 0.83
N GLU A 343 1.36 -21.34 0.07
CA GLU A 343 1.31 -21.49 -1.38
C GLU A 343 0.43 -22.66 -1.81
N SER A 344 0.47 -23.80 -1.10
CA SER A 344 -0.37 -24.96 -1.40
C SER A 344 -1.87 -24.72 -1.21
N VAL A 345 -2.25 -23.77 -0.36
CA VAL A 345 -3.64 -23.31 -0.20
C VAL A 345 -4.00 -22.32 -1.31
N THR A 346 -3.05 -21.48 -1.72
CA THR A 346 -3.29 -20.38 -2.68
C THR A 346 -3.35 -20.86 -4.14
N VAL A 347 -2.55 -21.86 -4.53
CA VAL A 347 -2.37 -22.29 -5.93
C VAL A 347 -3.57 -23.08 -6.52
N PRO A 348 -4.25 -23.98 -5.79
CA PRO A 348 -5.37 -24.75 -6.35
C PRO A 348 -6.61 -23.90 -6.67
N ASP A 349 -6.91 -22.89 -5.85
CA ASP A 349 -8.12 -22.07 -6.00
C ASP A 349 -7.94 -20.95 -7.06
N PHE A 350 -6.69 -20.61 -7.40
CA PHE A 350 -6.36 -19.61 -8.43
C PHE A 350 -6.74 -20.05 -9.85
N TRP A 351 -6.79 -21.35 -10.14
CA TRP A 351 -6.98 -21.88 -11.51
C TRP A 351 -8.32 -22.58 -11.74
N ILE A 352 -9.07 -22.89 -10.69
CA ILE A 352 -10.31 -23.70 -10.78
C ILE A 352 -11.57 -22.81 -10.77
N ASP A 353 -11.55 -21.62 -10.16
CA ASP A 353 -12.77 -20.88 -9.78
C ASP A 353 -13.02 -19.57 -10.56
N GLY A 354 -12.33 -19.34 -11.68
CA GLY A 354 -12.49 -18.11 -12.48
C GLY A 354 -12.06 -16.84 -11.73
N LEU A 355 -12.94 -15.83 -11.59
CA LEU A 355 -12.63 -14.58 -10.88
C LEU A 355 -12.60 -14.71 -9.35
N GLY A 356 -12.87 -15.91 -8.79
CA GLY A 356 -12.56 -16.24 -7.39
C GLY A 356 -11.09 -16.04 -7.04
N ALA A 357 -10.20 -16.09 -8.05
CA ALA A 357 -8.79 -15.75 -7.98
C ALA A 357 -8.48 -14.29 -7.62
N LEU A 358 -9.48 -13.40 -7.57
CA LEU A 358 -9.34 -12.03 -7.05
C LEU A 358 -9.26 -11.97 -5.52
N VAL A 359 -9.42 -13.10 -4.83
CA VAL A 359 -9.61 -13.16 -3.39
C VAL A 359 -8.56 -14.06 -2.75
N GLU A 360 -7.63 -13.45 -2.01
CA GLU A 360 -6.62 -14.18 -1.24
C GLU A 360 -7.27 -15.06 -0.14
N PRO A 361 -6.82 -16.31 0.03
CA PRO A 361 -7.39 -17.25 1.01
C PRO A 361 -7.05 -16.89 2.46
N PHE A 362 -6.06 -16.03 2.69
CA PHE A 362 -5.69 -15.53 4.00
C PHE A 362 -5.96 -14.03 4.08
N ARG A 363 -7.14 -13.67 4.62
CA ARG A 363 -7.66 -12.31 4.76
C ARG A 363 -8.44 -12.20 6.07
N PRO A 364 -8.85 -10.99 6.51
CA PRO A 364 -9.57 -10.84 7.77
C PRO A 364 -10.76 -11.78 7.91
N VAL A 365 -10.96 -12.30 9.12
CA VAL A 365 -12.09 -13.15 9.52
C VAL A 365 -13.09 -12.29 10.32
N SER A 366 -14.39 -12.51 10.16
CA SER A 366 -15.39 -11.85 11.01
C SER A 366 -15.43 -12.51 12.39
N ASP A 367 -15.23 -11.72 13.46
CA ASP A 367 -15.24 -12.27 14.82
C ASP A 367 -16.65 -12.67 15.27
N ARG A 368 -17.74 -12.25 14.60
CA ARG A 368 -19.12 -12.62 15.02
C ARG A 368 -19.48 -14.09 14.73
N VAL A 369 -18.74 -14.70 13.83
CA VAL A 369 -18.81 -16.13 13.49
C VAL A 369 -18.23 -17.00 14.63
N VAL A 370 -17.49 -16.38 15.55
CA VAL A 370 -16.89 -17.02 16.72
C VAL A 370 -17.38 -16.27 17.96
N ALA A 371 -18.46 -16.76 18.57
CA ALA A 371 -19.23 -16.02 19.57
C ALA A 371 -18.43 -15.37 20.73
N ASN A 372 -18.79 -14.13 21.08
CA ASN A 372 -18.51 -13.41 22.35
C ASN A 372 -17.03 -13.24 22.77
N TYR A 373 -16.29 -12.36 22.09
CA TYR A 373 -14.96 -11.93 22.55
C TYR A 373 -14.91 -10.48 22.99
N THR A 374 -14.12 -10.24 24.04
CA THR A 374 -13.69 -8.92 24.50
C THR A 374 -12.17 -8.88 24.55
N TYR A 375 -11.53 -7.96 23.82
CA TYR A 375 -10.09 -7.68 23.96
C TYR A 375 -9.91 -6.35 24.71
N ASP A 376 -9.28 -6.43 25.89
CA ASP A 376 -9.17 -5.32 26.85
C ASP A 376 -10.54 -4.76 27.30
N GLY A 377 -11.54 -5.64 27.44
CA GLY A 377 -12.88 -5.28 27.91
C GLY A 377 -13.85 -4.73 26.86
N GLU A 378 -13.46 -4.62 25.58
CA GLU A 378 -14.33 -4.17 24.48
C GLU A 378 -14.46 -5.24 23.38
N ASN A 379 -15.64 -5.35 22.75
CA ASN A 379 -15.87 -6.23 21.58
C ASN A 379 -15.05 -5.71 20.38
N ILE A 380 -14.34 -6.61 19.69
CA ILE A 380 -13.41 -6.25 18.63
C ILE A 380 -13.82 -6.88 17.30
N ILE A 381 -13.51 -6.14 16.23
CA ILE A 381 -13.43 -6.52 14.82
C ILE A 381 -14.70 -7.20 14.27
N PHE A 382 -15.55 -6.38 13.64
CA PHE A 382 -16.82 -6.75 13.00
C PHE A 382 -17.93 -7.17 13.98
N LYS A 383 -18.75 -6.19 14.40
CA LYS A 383 -20.03 -6.45 15.09
C LYS A 383 -21.08 -7.11 14.17
N SER A 384 -20.70 -7.66 13.02
CA SER A 384 -21.54 -8.21 11.96
C SER A 384 -20.84 -9.32 11.17
N GLU A 385 -21.61 -10.22 10.57
CA GLU A 385 -21.10 -11.42 9.87
C GLU A 385 -20.14 -11.09 8.72
N ASN A 386 -20.23 -9.91 8.11
CA ASN A 386 -19.25 -9.35 7.16
C ASN A 386 -19.38 -7.81 7.14
N SER A 387 -18.54 -7.12 6.36
CA SER A 387 -18.58 -5.66 6.18
C SER A 387 -19.95 -5.19 5.66
N ALA A 388 -20.56 -5.93 4.74
CA ALA A 388 -21.93 -5.65 4.27
C ALA A 388 -22.95 -5.71 5.42
N SER A 389 -22.89 -6.73 6.28
CA SER A 389 -23.74 -6.92 7.47
C SER A 389 -23.53 -5.84 8.54
N ALA A 390 -22.35 -5.22 8.62
CA ALA A 390 -22.09 -4.11 9.55
C ALA A 390 -22.88 -2.89 9.09
N ILE A 391 -22.82 -2.67 7.79
CA ILE A 391 -23.53 -1.61 7.09
C ILE A 391 -25.04 -1.83 7.18
N PHE A 392 -25.52 -3.06 6.98
CA PHE A 392 -26.92 -3.44 7.18
C PHE A 392 -27.39 -3.24 8.62
N ALA A 393 -26.53 -3.49 9.59
CA ALA A 393 -26.82 -3.26 11.00
C ALA A 393 -26.75 -1.77 11.40
N GLY A 394 -26.51 -0.85 10.44
CA GLY A 394 -26.41 0.59 10.68
C GLY A 394 -25.14 0.98 11.45
N GLN A 395 -24.13 0.13 11.44
CA GLN A 395 -22.82 0.43 12.05
C GLN A 395 -22.01 1.19 11.01
N THR A 396 -22.13 2.51 11.11
CA THR A 396 -21.50 3.45 10.21
C THR A 396 -20.67 4.44 11.02
N SER A 397 -19.45 4.74 10.56
CA SER A 397 -18.69 5.86 11.10
C SER A 397 -19.36 7.18 10.71
N GLU A 398 -19.67 8.04 11.67
CA GLU A 398 -20.15 9.41 11.40
C GLU A 398 -19.03 10.34 10.84
N LYS A 399 -17.78 9.90 10.90
CA LYS A 399 -16.61 10.67 10.46
C LYS A 399 -16.55 10.76 8.93
N PRO A 400 -15.97 11.84 8.38
CA PRO A 400 -15.81 12.00 6.94
C PRO A 400 -15.13 10.80 6.28
N MET A 401 -15.68 10.36 5.15
CA MET A 401 -15.09 9.33 4.30
C MET A 401 -15.04 9.78 2.84
N LEU A 402 -13.89 9.63 2.18
CA LEU A 402 -13.74 9.73 0.73
C LEU A 402 -13.62 8.31 0.20
N VAL A 403 -14.48 7.92 -0.72
CA VAL A 403 -14.46 6.59 -1.35
C VAL A 403 -14.32 6.77 -2.85
N GLY A 404 -13.44 5.99 -3.47
CA GLY A 404 -13.42 5.90 -4.92
C GLY A 404 -12.84 4.61 -5.42
N TRP A 405 -12.87 4.44 -6.74
CA TRP A 405 -12.39 3.25 -7.45
C TRP A 405 -11.94 3.63 -8.85
N ASN A 406 -11.23 2.74 -9.53
CA ASN A 406 -10.89 2.93 -10.93
C ASN A 406 -12.00 2.40 -11.82
N ARG A 407 -12.17 3.01 -13.00
CA ARG A 407 -13.28 2.71 -13.91
C ARG A 407 -13.24 1.27 -14.43
N GLU A 408 -12.06 0.74 -14.67
CA GLU A 408 -11.83 -0.62 -15.15
C GLU A 408 -10.94 -1.39 -14.17
N ASP A 409 -11.30 -1.31 -12.89
CA ASP A 409 -10.51 -1.81 -11.76
C ASP A 409 -9.98 -3.24 -11.98
N PRO A 410 -10.80 -4.27 -12.31
CA PRO A 410 -10.32 -5.65 -12.42
C PRO A 410 -9.56 -5.98 -13.72
N LEU A 411 -9.28 -4.99 -14.58
CA LEU A 411 -8.76 -5.22 -15.93
C LEU A 411 -7.45 -6.03 -15.96
N GLY A 412 -6.51 -5.70 -15.08
CA GLY A 412 -5.20 -6.38 -15.05
C GLY A 412 -5.31 -7.87 -14.71
N TRP A 413 -6.25 -8.26 -13.85
CA TRP A 413 -6.47 -9.67 -13.54
C TRP A 413 -7.20 -10.41 -14.67
N ILE A 414 -8.17 -9.75 -15.31
CA ILE A 414 -8.83 -10.32 -16.50
C ILE A 414 -7.79 -10.61 -17.59
N ALA A 415 -6.88 -9.67 -17.84
CA ALA A 415 -5.80 -9.85 -18.79
C ALA A 415 -4.77 -10.92 -18.36
N ALA A 416 -4.57 -11.12 -17.05
CA ALA A 416 -3.74 -12.22 -16.55
C ALA A 416 -4.38 -13.60 -16.77
N ILE A 417 -5.71 -13.70 -16.64
CA ILE A 417 -6.47 -14.92 -16.91
C ILE A 417 -6.54 -15.21 -18.41
N PHE A 418 -6.75 -14.17 -19.23
CA PHE A 418 -6.86 -14.24 -20.69
C PHE A 418 -5.74 -13.47 -21.39
N PRO A 419 -4.48 -13.95 -21.33
CA PRO A 419 -3.31 -13.20 -21.81
C PRO A 419 -3.25 -13.00 -23.32
N ASN A 420 -4.07 -13.73 -24.09
CA ASN A 420 -4.16 -13.62 -25.55
C ASN A 420 -5.43 -12.87 -26.01
N GLY A 421 -6.07 -12.12 -25.10
CA GLY A 421 -7.36 -11.47 -25.31
C GLY A 421 -8.54 -12.35 -24.85
N THR A 422 -9.66 -11.69 -24.58
CA THR A 422 -10.90 -12.31 -24.08
C THR A 422 -11.92 -12.43 -25.19
N GLU A 423 -12.15 -13.65 -25.68
CA GLU A 423 -13.18 -13.92 -26.69
C GLU A 423 -14.59 -13.73 -26.13
N ALA A 424 -15.58 -13.43 -26.99
CA ALA A 424 -16.96 -13.22 -26.56
C ALA A 424 -17.54 -14.42 -25.79
N GLU A 425 -17.28 -15.64 -26.26
CA GLU A 425 -17.74 -16.88 -25.60
C GLU A 425 -17.12 -17.04 -24.20
N GLN A 426 -15.85 -16.67 -24.03
CA GLN A 426 -15.17 -16.70 -22.74
C GLN A 426 -15.77 -15.67 -21.79
N ALA A 427 -15.99 -14.44 -22.25
CA ALA A 427 -16.61 -13.38 -21.46
C ALA A 427 -18.03 -13.76 -21.02
N GLU A 428 -18.85 -14.29 -21.94
CA GLU A 428 -20.21 -14.75 -21.63
C GLU A 428 -20.22 -15.91 -20.63
N THR A 429 -19.27 -16.84 -20.75
CA THR A 429 -19.10 -17.95 -19.80
C THR A 429 -18.77 -17.43 -18.41
N VAL A 430 -17.82 -16.49 -18.29
CA VAL A 430 -17.45 -15.88 -16.99
C VAL A 430 -18.62 -15.12 -16.38
N LEU A 431 -19.36 -14.34 -17.18
CA LEU A 431 -20.54 -13.60 -16.70
C LEU A 431 -21.65 -14.55 -16.23
N SER A 432 -21.93 -15.60 -17.00
CA SER A 432 -22.98 -16.58 -16.66
C SER A 432 -22.60 -17.40 -15.43
N ALA A 433 -21.33 -17.71 -15.26
CA ALA A 433 -20.82 -18.32 -14.04
C ALA A 433 -21.02 -17.39 -12.82
N ALA A 434 -20.70 -16.10 -12.97
CA ALA A 434 -20.78 -15.14 -11.87
C ALA A 434 -22.23 -14.75 -11.50
N PHE A 435 -23.10 -14.53 -12.49
CA PHE A 435 -24.39 -13.87 -12.29
C PHE A 435 -25.60 -14.71 -12.74
N GLY A 436 -25.38 -15.84 -13.42
CA GLY A 436 -26.44 -16.64 -14.04
C GLY A 436 -26.93 -16.07 -15.37
N GLU A 437 -27.54 -16.93 -16.19
CA GLU A 437 -27.89 -16.61 -17.59
C GLU A 437 -28.86 -15.42 -17.73
N GLU A 438 -29.88 -15.31 -16.87
CA GLU A 438 -30.87 -14.23 -16.94
C GLU A 438 -30.22 -12.86 -16.80
N ILE A 439 -29.37 -12.70 -15.78
CA ILE A 439 -28.69 -11.45 -15.49
C ILE A 439 -27.62 -11.17 -16.54
N THR A 440 -26.87 -12.19 -16.99
CA THR A 440 -25.91 -12.04 -18.08
C THR A 440 -26.58 -11.46 -19.33
N ASN A 441 -27.73 -12.01 -19.74
CA ASN A 441 -28.42 -11.51 -20.94
C ASN A 441 -28.79 -10.04 -20.83
N GLU A 442 -29.31 -9.58 -19.68
CA GLU A 442 -29.62 -8.17 -19.46
C GLU A 442 -28.36 -7.28 -19.44
N LEU A 443 -27.28 -7.75 -18.83
CA LEU A 443 -26.00 -7.03 -18.84
C LEU A 443 -25.47 -6.88 -20.27
N LEU A 444 -25.59 -7.91 -21.10
CA LEU A 444 -25.12 -7.90 -22.49
C LEU A 444 -25.96 -6.98 -23.41
N GLU A 445 -27.19 -6.61 -23.02
CA GLU A 445 -27.96 -5.57 -23.72
C GLU A 445 -27.34 -4.18 -23.50
N LEU A 446 -26.75 -3.93 -22.33
CA LEU A 446 -26.11 -2.65 -21.98
C LEU A 446 -24.61 -2.63 -22.33
N PHE A 447 -23.96 -3.79 -22.29
CA PHE A 447 -22.53 -3.98 -22.51
C PHE A 447 -22.30 -5.05 -23.60
N PRO A 448 -22.60 -4.74 -24.88
CA PRO A 448 -22.48 -5.71 -25.95
C PRO A 448 -21.02 -6.15 -26.16
N LEU A 449 -20.83 -7.47 -26.37
CA LEU A 449 -19.52 -8.06 -26.65
C LEU A 449 -19.16 -7.98 -28.14
N GLU A 450 -17.89 -7.70 -28.42
CA GLU A 450 -17.31 -7.80 -29.75
C GLU A 450 -17.07 -9.25 -30.14
N GLN A 451 -17.66 -9.68 -31.25
CA GLN A 451 -17.58 -11.09 -31.70
C GLN A 451 -16.19 -11.51 -32.19
N THR A 452 -15.35 -10.56 -32.62
CA THR A 452 -14.01 -10.83 -33.17
C THR A 452 -12.94 -9.92 -32.57
N GLY A 453 -13.17 -9.43 -31.35
CA GLY A 453 -12.30 -8.50 -30.64
C GLY A 453 -12.02 -8.96 -29.20
N ASP A 454 -11.20 -8.18 -28.49
CA ASP A 454 -10.92 -8.41 -27.08
C ASP A 454 -11.98 -7.74 -26.21
N ASN A 455 -12.63 -8.53 -25.37
CA ASN A 455 -13.69 -8.09 -24.48
C ASN A 455 -13.22 -7.82 -23.04
N ALA A 456 -11.92 -7.84 -22.76
CA ALA A 456 -11.38 -7.64 -21.42
C ALA A 456 -11.85 -6.32 -20.78
N LEU A 457 -11.88 -5.23 -21.54
CA LEU A 457 -12.33 -3.91 -21.07
C LEU A 457 -13.83 -3.90 -20.74
N THR A 458 -14.67 -4.51 -21.60
CA THR A 458 -16.11 -4.63 -21.37
C THR A 458 -16.41 -5.47 -20.14
N LEU A 459 -15.74 -6.63 -20.04
CA LEU A 459 -15.84 -7.51 -18.87
C LEU A 459 -15.42 -6.78 -17.60
N SER A 460 -14.31 -6.03 -17.65
CA SER A 460 -13.80 -5.25 -16.53
C SER A 460 -14.78 -4.18 -16.04
N ARG A 461 -15.46 -3.50 -16.97
CA ARG A 461 -16.51 -2.52 -16.64
C ARG A 461 -17.68 -3.17 -15.92
N ILE A 462 -18.18 -4.30 -16.41
CA ILE A 462 -19.30 -5.01 -15.78
C ILE A 462 -18.95 -5.41 -14.33
N PHE A 463 -17.75 -5.96 -14.11
CA PHE A 463 -17.31 -6.30 -12.75
C PHE A 463 -17.05 -5.08 -11.87
N SER A 464 -16.57 -3.97 -12.43
CA SER A 464 -16.39 -2.71 -11.69
C SER A 464 -17.72 -2.12 -11.24
N GLU A 465 -18.76 -2.18 -12.09
CA GLU A 465 -20.12 -1.78 -11.75
C GLU A 465 -20.64 -2.61 -10.58
N TYR A 466 -20.47 -3.93 -10.63
CA TYR A 466 -20.91 -4.83 -9.57
C TYR A 466 -20.18 -4.60 -8.24
N ILE A 467 -18.85 -4.66 -8.25
CA ILE A 467 -18.01 -4.66 -7.04
C ILE A 467 -17.99 -3.28 -6.38
N PHE A 468 -17.92 -2.21 -7.18
CA PHE A 468 -17.68 -0.86 -6.68
C PHE A 468 -18.87 0.07 -6.87
N ASP A 469 -19.40 0.27 -8.07
CA ASP A 469 -20.45 1.28 -8.28
C ASP A 469 -21.72 0.90 -7.50
N CYS A 470 -22.31 -0.24 -7.83
CA CYS A 470 -23.46 -0.80 -7.15
C CYS A 470 -23.15 -1.19 -5.72
N GLY A 471 -21.94 -1.68 -5.47
CA GLY A 471 -21.53 -2.00 -4.12
C GLY A 471 -21.51 -0.79 -3.19
N ASN A 472 -20.87 0.30 -3.63
CA ASN A 472 -20.85 1.58 -2.91
C ASN A 472 -22.24 2.20 -2.83
N ARG A 473 -23.04 2.16 -3.90
CA ARG A 473 -24.43 2.63 -3.89
C ARG A 473 -25.23 1.96 -2.77
N TYR A 474 -25.06 0.66 -2.62
CA TYR A 474 -25.75 -0.15 -1.62
C TYR A 474 -25.23 0.10 -0.20
N MET A 475 -23.90 0.19 -0.05
CA MET A 475 -23.26 0.43 1.24
C MET A 475 -23.60 1.79 1.86
N LEU A 476 -23.89 2.78 1.02
CA LEU A 476 -23.78 4.18 1.42
C LEU A 476 -25.13 4.89 1.47
N GLN A 477 -26.25 4.17 1.28
CA GLN A 477 -27.61 4.71 1.46
C GLN A 477 -27.86 5.22 2.89
N ASN A 478 -27.17 4.65 3.88
CA ASN A 478 -27.29 4.99 5.30
C ASN A 478 -26.12 5.85 5.83
N GLN A 479 -25.23 6.32 4.95
CA GLN A 479 -24.08 7.16 5.29
C GLN A 479 -24.37 8.62 4.94
N SER A 480 -24.07 9.54 5.86
CA SER A 480 -24.38 10.96 5.69
C SER A 480 -23.15 11.86 5.46
N ASN A 481 -21.93 11.32 5.61
CA ASN A 481 -20.70 12.10 5.59
C ASN A 481 -19.64 11.53 4.64
N LEU A 482 -20.00 11.50 3.36
CA LEU A 482 -19.27 10.76 2.34
C LEU A 482 -19.13 11.57 1.05
N TRP A 483 -18.01 11.36 0.35
CA TRP A 483 -17.80 11.78 -1.03
C TRP A 483 -17.38 10.61 -1.89
N LEU A 484 -17.87 10.57 -3.13
CA LEU A 484 -17.50 9.57 -4.11
C LEU A 484 -16.65 10.17 -5.22
N TYR A 485 -15.67 9.40 -5.70
CA TYR A 485 -14.98 9.66 -6.96
C TYR A 485 -14.77 8.36 -7.76
N GLN A 486 -14.60 8.47 -9.07
CA GLN A 486 -14.11 7.41 -9.94
C GLN A 486 -12.90 7.92 -10.72
N MET A 487 -11.83 7.15 -10.74
CA MET A 487 -10.66 7.40 -11.56
C MET A 487 -10.91 6.88 -12.97
N GLU A 488 -10.85 7.78 -13.95
CA GLU A 488 -11.01 7.45 -15.38
C GLU A 488 -9.75 7.78 -16.20
N ALA A 489 -8.76 8.46 -15.61
CA ALA A 489 -7.54 8.78 -16.32
C ALA A 489 -6.74 7.49 -16.56
N PRO A 490 -6.34 7.21 -17.81
CA PRO A 490 -5.83 5.91 -18.18
C PRO A 490 -4.41 5.68 -17.68
N ALA A 491 -4.04 4.41 -17.53
CA ALA A 491 -2.71 4.03 -17.08
C ALA A 491 -1.63 4.22 -18.16
N HIS A 492 -1.92 4.11 -19.46
CA HIS A 492 -0.87 4.29 -20.49
C HIS A 492 -0.22 5.68 -20.49
N VAL A 493 -0.94 6.70 -20.01
CA VAL A 493 -0.41 8.07 -19.88
C VAL A 493 0.52 8.19 -18.68
N ALA A 494 0.38 7.26 -17.73
CA ALA A 494 1.32 7.06 -16.63
C ALA A 494 2.46 6.08 -17.02
N PHE A 495 2.21 5.09 -17.89
CA PHE A 495 3.11 3.96 -18.18
C PHE A 495 2.96 3.42 -19.61
N ASN A 496 3.99 3.44 -20.44
CA ASN A 496 3.89 2.85 -21.79
C ASN A 496 3.96 1.30 -21.79
N GLN A 497 4.51 0.71 -20.72
CA GLN A 497 4.35 -0.72 -20.38
C GLN A 497 4.34 -0.80 -18.86
N THR A 498 3.30 -1.36 -18.26
CA THR A 498 3.38 -1.79 -16.86
C THR A 498 3.69 -3.28 -16.86
N GLY A 499 4.50 -3.78 -15.92
CA GLY A 499 4.52 -5.22 -15.63
C GLY A 499 3.14 -5.80 -15.28
N PHE A 500 2.11 -4.94 -15.14
CA PHE A 500 0.70 -5.31 -15.20
C PHE A 500 0.27 -5.54 -16.64
N ILE A 501 0.16 -6.81 -17.02
CA ILE A 501 -0.41 -7.26 -18.29
C ILE A 501 -1.81 -6.63 -18.46
N GLY A 502 -2.04 -5.97 -19.61
CA GLY A 502 -3.38 -5.54 -20.06
C GLY A 502 -3.95 -4.27 -19.43
N CYS A 503 -3.17 -3.46 -18.70
CA CYS A 503 -3.62 -2.17 -18.18
C CYS A 503 -3.37 -0.98 -19.14
N ASP A 504 -2.91 -1.23 -20.37
CA ASP A 504 -2.59 -0.15 -21.31
C ASP A 504 -3.84 0.69 -21.69
N GLU A 505 -5.02 0.06 -21.66
CA GLU A 505 -6.28 0.70 -22.00
C GLU A 505 -7.15 0.89 -20.75
N GLY A 506 -7.42 2.14 -20.36
CA GLY A 506 -8.33 2.46 -19.24
C GLY A 506 -7.65 2.66 -17.88
N ALA A 507 -8.47 2.83 -16.85
CA ALA A 507 -8.02 3.05 -15.48
C ALA A 507 -8.16 1.74 -14.68
N CYS A 508 -7.08 0.96 -14.59
CA CYS A 508 -7.06 -0.30 -13.86
C CYS A 508 -6.73 -0.15 -12.37
N HIS A 509 -6.86 -1.24 -11.61
CA HIS A 509 -6.60 -1.28 -10.18
C HIS A 509 -5.24 -0.70 -9.78
N GLY A 510 -5.26 0.25 -8.84
CA GLY A 510 -4.06 0.85 -8.27
C GLY A 510 -3.45 1.98 -9.12
N VAL A 511 -3.99 2.26 -10.33
CA VAL A 511 -3.46 3.33 -11.18
C VAL A 511 -3.52 4.69 -10.48
N GLU A 512 -4.56 4.94 -9.67
CA GLU A 512 -4.76 6.18 -8.93
C GLU A 512 -3.62 6.48 -7.96
N LEU A 513 -2.93 5.46 -7.44
CA LEU A 513 -1.81 5.64 -6.52
C LEU A 513 -0.59 6.26 -7.20
N TYR A 514 -0.37 6.00 -8.48
CA TYR A 514 0.73 6.63 -9.22
C TYR A 514 0.50 8.12 -9.42
N TYR A 515 -0.74 8.51 -9.72
CA TYR A 515 -1.14 9.92 -9.76
C TYR A 515 -1.07 10.55 -8.37
N LEU A 516 -1.54 9.87 -7.33
CA LEU A 516 -1.59 10.41 -5.98
C LEU A 516 -0.19 10.59 -5.37
N PHE A 517 0.68 9.58 -5.45
CA PHE A 517 2.06 9.66 -4.97
C PHE A 517 3.00 10.32 -5.98
N GLY A 518 2.51 10.72 -7.16
CA GLY A 518 3.32 11.32 -8.23
C GLY A 518 4.45 10.42 -8.71
N SER A 519 4.31 9.10 -8.59
CA SER A 519 5.41 8.11 -8.74
C SER A 519 5.56 7.56 -10.16
N PHE A 520 5.32 8.38 -11.18
CA PHE A 520 5.35 7.97 -12.60
C PHE A 520 6.73 7.44 -13.05
N ASP A 521 7.81 8.08 -12.61
CA ASP A 521 9.19 7.74 -13.02
C ASP A 521 9.76 6.48 -12.36
N ARG A 522 9.00 5.83 -11.46
CA ARG A 522 9.52 4.70 -10.65
C ARG A 522 9.31 3.33 -11.26
N ILE A 523 8.45 3.18 -12.27
CA ILE A 523 8.32 1.89 -12.94
C ILE A 523 9.66 1.46 -13.56
N SER A 524 10.43 2.38 -14.14
CA SER A 524 11.76 2.06 -14.67
C SER A 524 12.83 1.81 -13.61
N GLN A 525 12.60 2.20 -12.35
CA GLN A 525 13.50 1.88 -11.24
C GLN A 525 13.23 0.49 -10.66
N VAL A 526 11.99 0.01 -10.74
CA VAL A 526 11.57 -1.33 -10.28
C VAL A 526 11.67 -2.36 -11.40
N PHE A 527 11.39 -1.94 -12.64
CA PHE A 527 11.40 -2.75 -13.86
C PHE A 527 12.26 -2.05 -14.93
N PRO A 528 13.59 -2.19 -14.89
CA PRO A 528 14.51 -1.46 -15.76
C PRO A 528 14.37 -1.80 -17.26
N ASP A 529 13.71 -2.92 -17.59
CA ASP A 529 13.46 -3.35 -18.97
C ASP A 529 12.23 -2.68 -19.60
N ILE A 530 11.47 -1.90 -18.82
CA ILE A 530 10.29 -1.17 -19.29
C ILE A 530 10.69 0.23 -19.79
N PRO A 531 10.33 0.63 -21.03
CA PRO A 531 10.60 1.97 -21.54
C PRO A 531 9.98 3.06 -20.65
N SER A 532 10.82 3.97 -20.15
CA SER A 532 10.40 5.12 -19.35
C SER A 532 10.02 6.31 -20.24
N ASP A 533 8.88 6.24 -20.91
CA ASP A 533 8.32 7.48 -21.44
C ASP A 533 7.89 8.36 -20.27
N SER A 534 8.33 9.61 -20.26
CA SER A 534 7.94 10.56 -19.21
C SER A 534 6.41 10.77 -19.23
N PRO A 535 5.75 10.90 -18.08
CA PRO A 535 4.31 11.13 -18.03
C PRO A 535 3.94 12.40 -18.80
N SER A 536 2.72 12.43 -19.37
CA SER A 536 2.23 13.62 -20.06
C SER A 536 2.06 14.81 -19.10
N GLN A 537 2.10 16.03 -19.62
CA GLN A 537 1.85 17.22 -18.81
C GLN A 537 0.45 17.20 -18.17
N GLU A 538 -0.54 16.65 -18.87
CA GLU A 538 -1.92 16.50 -18.37
C GLU A 538 -1.99 15.53 -17.19
N ALA A 539 -1.21 14.44 -17.20
CA ALA A 539 -1.13 13.51 -16.08
C ALA A 539 -0.44 14.13 -14.86
N LEU A 540 0.64 14.91 -15.07
CA LEU A 540 1.30 15.67 -14.01
C LEU A 540 0.38 16.74 -13.40
N ASP A 541 -0.42 17.40 -14.23
CA ASP A 541 -1.39 18.40 -13.77
C ASP A 541 -2.51 17.74 -12.94
N LEU A 542 -3.06 16.63 -13.43
CA LEU A 542 -4.05 15.85 -12.68
C LEU A 542 -3.48 15.32 -11.35
N SER A 543 -2.25 14.80 -11.35
CA SER A 543 -1.56 14.35 -10.13
C SER A 543 -1.50 15.46 -9.08
N ARG A 544 -1.08 16.67 -9.46
CA ARG A 544 -1.04 17.82 -8.56
C ARG A 544 -2.44 18.24 -8.08
N GLU A 545 -3.45 18.16 -8.93
CA GLU A 545 -4.83 18.46 -8.56
C GLU A 545 -5.39 17.46 -7.54
N MET A 546 -5.16 16.16 -7.76
CA MET A 546 -5.53 15.09 -6.83
C MET A 546 -4.84 15.25 -5.48
N GLN A 547 -3.52 15.45 -5.47
CA GLN A 547 -2.73 15.69 -4.26
C GLN A 547 -3.26 16.88 -3.45
N ARG A 548 -3.63 17.97 -4.14
CA ARG A 548 -4.23 19.15 -3.50
C ARG A 548 -5.60 18.84 -2.92
N ALA A 549 -6.45 18.15 -3.66
CA ALA A 549 -7.80 17.78 -3.22
C ALA A 549 -7.75 16.87 -1.98
N TYR A 550 -6.87 15.87 -1.98
CA TYR A 550 -6.67 14.96 -0.84
C TYR A 550 -6.11 15.73 0.37
N LEU A 551 -5.13 16.63 0.18
CA LEU A 551 -4.61 17.44 1.27
C LEU A 551 -5.67 18.38 1.86
N GLN A 552 -6.52 18.99 1.03
CA GLN A 552 -7.65 19.79 1.49
C GLN A 552 -8.58 18.93 2.36
N TYR A 553 -8.98 17.77 1.85
CA TYR A 553 -9.83 16.83 2.57
C TYR A 553 -9.25 16.40 3.91
N MET A 554 -7.95 16.11 3.97
CA MET A 554 -7.29 15.77 5.22
C MET A 554 -7.40 16.90 6.25
N LYS A 555 -7.28 18.16 5.83
CA LYS A 555 -7.37 19.34 6.70
C LYS A 555 -8.80 19.62 7.15
N THR A 556 -9.77 19.54 6.25
CA THR A 556 -11.14 20.02 6.46
C THR A 556 -12.15 18.91 6.77
N GLY A 557 -11.90 17.69 6.31
CA GLY A 557 -12.89 16.62 6.23
C GLY A 557 -13.90 16.84 5.10
N GLU A 558 -13.64 17.73 4.14
CA GLU A 558 -14.57 18.09 3.07
C GLU A 558 -13.90 18.17 1.70
N MET A 559 -14.53 17.58 0.68
CA MET A 559 -14.15 17.80 -0.71
C MET A 559 -14.80 19.07 -1.27
N SER A 560 -14.26 19.58 -2.37
CA SER A 560 -14.82 20.72 -3.12
C SER A 560 -16.13 20.41 -3.86
N TRP A 561 -16.45 19.12 -4.05
CA TRP A 561 -17.71 18.67 -4.65
C TRP A 561 -18.73 18.21 -3.62
N GLN A 562 -19.94 17.98 -4.10
CA GLN A 562 -21.07 17.65 -3.26
C GLN A 562 -20.87 16.31 -2.55
N LYS A 563 -21.29 16.25 -1.27
CA LYS A 563 -21.44 15.00 -0.54
C LYS A 563 -22.38 14.06 -1.28
N PHE A 564 -22.11 12.77 -1.20
CA PHE A 564 -23.00 11.74 -1.70
C PHE A 564 -24.38 11.84 -1.05
N ASN A 565 -25.41 11.67 -1.87
CA ASN A 565 -26.80 11.57 -1.46
C ASN A 565 -27.48 10.62 -2.43
N SER A 566 -28.24 9.64 -1.91
CA SER A 566 -28.97 8.66 -2.71
C SER A 566 -29.97 9.26 -3.70
N SER A 567 -30.39 10.52 -3.50
CA SER A 567 -31.27 11.21 -4.46
C SER A 567 -30.52 11.80 -5.66
N SER A 568 -29.25 12.20 -5.50
CA SER A 568 -28.47 12.86 -6.57
C SER A 568 -27.42 11.94 -7.19
N GLU A 569 -26.93 10.97 -6.40
CA GLU A 569 -25.98 9.92 -6.80
C GLU A 569 -24.71 10.47 -7.46
N LEU A 570 -24.29 11.66 -7.04
CA LEU A 570 -23.17 12.35 -7.66
C LEU A 570 -21.84 11.68 -7.29
N VAL A 571 -20.99 11.57 -8.31
CA VAL A 571 -19.63 11.04 -8.22
C VAL A 571 -18.70 11.96 -9.00
N ALA A 572 -17.57 12.34 -8.40
CA ALA A 572 -16.54 13.07 -9.11
C ALA A 572 -15.79 12.13 -10.07
N ARG A 573 -15.34 12.62 -11.22
CA ARG A 573 -14.53 11.85 -12.17
C ARG A 573 -13.15 12.48 -12.28
N TYR A 574 -12.11 11.70 -12.04
CA TYR A 574 -10.73 12.13 -12.27
C TYR A 574 -10.33 11.73 -13.68
N GLN A 575 -10.22 12.72 -14.55
CA GLN A 575 -9.94 12.55 -15.98
C GLN A 575 -8.71 13.39 -16.36
N LEU A 576 -8.10 13.07 -17.50
CA LEU A 576 -7.18 14.01 -18.13
C LEU A 576 -7.92 15.33 -18.42
N GLY A 577 -7.35 16.45 -17.99
CA GLY A 577 -8.04 17.75 -17.98
C GLY A 577 -8.79 18.09 -16.69
N GLY A 578 -8.58 17.33 -15.61
CA GLY A 578 -8.90 17.70 -14.23
C GLY A 578 -10.10 16.96 -13.61
N ILE A 579 -10.51 17.39 -12.42
CA ILE A 579 -11.61 16.77 -11.66
C ILE A 579 -12.96 17.31 -12.16
N LYS A 580 -13.83 16.44 -12.67
CA LYS A 580 -15.22 16.75 -13.05
C LYS A 580 -16.17 16.35 -11.92
N THR A 581 -17.21 17.14 -11.66
CA THR A 581 -18.07 16.98 -10.47
C THR A 581 -19.54 16.67 -10.81
N GLU A 582 -19.82 16.34 -12.07
CA GLU A 582 -21.18 16.16 -12.62
C GLU A 582 -21.53 14.70 -12.92
N GLY A 583 -20.66 13.74 -12.57
CA GLY A 583 -20.90 12.31 -12.80
C GLY A 583 -22.01 11.75 -11.92
N LYS A 584 -22.63 10.64 -12.36
CA LYS A 584 -23.61 9.87 -11.58
C LYS A 584 -23.25 8.39 -11.54
N LEU A 585 -23.66 7.72 -10.47
CA LEU A 585 -23.67 6.25 -10.37
C LEU A 585 -24.62 5.64 -11.41
N ASN A 586 -24.32 4.42 -11.84
CA ASN A 586 -25.09 3.73 -12.86
C ASN A 586 -26.31 3.02 -12.27
N SER A 587 -27.37 3.78 -11.98
CA SER A 587 -28.54 3.26 -11.27
C SER A 587 -29.23 2.09 -11.99
N GLU A 588 -29.25 2.10 -13.33
CA GLU A 588 -29.89 1.08 -14.17
C GLU A 588 -29.20 -0.28 -14.03
N VAL A 589 -27.86 -0.30 -14.13
CA VAL A 589 -27.07 -1.53 -13.96
C VAL A 589 -27.23 -2.10 -12.56
N CYS A 590 -27.32 -1.25 -11.53
CA CYS A 590 -27.54 -1.71 -10.17
C CYS A 590 -28.92 -2.35 -9.96
N GLU A 591 -29.96 -1.92 -10.69
CA GLU A 591 -31.26 -2.60 -10.62
C GLU A 591 -31.22 -3.99 -11.24
N ILE A 592 -30.36 -4.22 -12.24
CA ILE A 592 -30.11 -5.57 -12.79
C ILE A 592 -29.47 -6.45 -11.72
N PHE A 593 -28.39 -5.99 -11.07
CA PHE A 593 -27.73 -6.74 -10.01
C PHE A 593 -28.61 -6.94 -8.76
N ASN A 594 -29.58 -6.06 -8.51
CA ASN A 594 -30.59 -6.26 -7.45
C ASN A 594 -31.47 -7.50 -7.67
N LYS A 595 -31.49 -8.10 -8.86
CA LYS A 595 -32.25 -9.35 -9.13
C LYS A 595 -31.57 -10.59 -8.56
N LEU A 596 -30.27 -10.54 -8.28
CA LEU A 596 -29.57 -11.62 -7.59
C LEU A 596 -30.28 -11.92 -6.26
N GLU A 597 -30.56 -13.19 -5.97
CA GLU A 597 -31.12 -13.59 -4.68
C GLU A 597 -30.16 -13.22 -3.54
N ASN A 598 -30.65 -12.95 -2.33
CA ASN A 598 -29.81 -12.49 -1.21
C ASN A 598 -28.58 -13.38 -0.93
N ASN A 599 -28.69 -14.70 -1.16
CA ASN A 599 -27.57 -15.64 -1.03
C ASN A 599 -26.65 -15.62 -2.28
N GLN A 600 -27.19 -15.37 -3.47
CA GLN A 600 -26.40 -15.29 -4.70
C GLN A 600 -25.65 -13.96 -4.86
N ARG A 601 -26.15 -12.87 -4.25
CA ARG A 601 -25.52 -11.54 -4.29
C ARG A 601 -24.10 -11.48 -3.72
N TYR A 602 -23.73 -12.41 -2.84
CA TYR A 602 -22.49 -12.29 -2.09
C TYR A 602 -21.72 -13.60 -1.93
N ASP A 603 -22.35 -14.76 -2.16
CA ASP A 603 -21.74 -16.07 -1.89
C ASP A 603 -21.15 -16.74 -3.15
N ARG A 604 -21.70 -16.46 -4.34
CA ARG A 604 -21.30 -17.16 -5.58
C ARG A 604 -19.96 -16.74 -6.18
N PHE A 605 -19.38 -15.63 -5.73
CA PHE A 605 -18.10 -15.19 -6.25
C PHE A 605 -16.93 -16.12 -5.85
N ILE A 606 -17.15 -17.04 -4.90
CA ILE A 606 -16.06 -17.84 -4.30
C ILE A 606 -16.39 -19.35 -4.22
N PHE A 607 -17.64 -19.81 -4.33
CA PHE A 607 -17.98 -21.17 -3.84
C PHE A 607 -18.87 -22.07 -4.73
N ASP A 608 -19.28 -21.65 -5.93
CA ASP A 608 -20.23 -22.45 -6.75
C ASP A 608 -19.64 -22.99 -8.07
N PHE A 609 -18.31 -23.14 -8.18
CA PHE A 609 -17.65 -23.86 -9.30
C PHE A 609 -16.71 -24.96 -8.81
#